data_AF-A0A9E2Y9M5-F1
#
_entry.id   AF-A0A9E2Y9M5-F1
#
_cell.length_a   1.000
_cell.length_b   1.000
_cell.length_c   1.000
_cell.angle_alpha   90.00
_cell.angle_beta   90.00
_cell.angle_gamma   90.00
#
_symmetry.space_group_name_H-M   'P 1'
#
loop_
_entity.id
_entity.type
_entity.pdbx_description
1 polymer ?
#
loop_
_entity_poly.entity_id
_entity_poly.type
_entity_poly.pdbx_seq_one_letter_code
_entity_poly.pdbx_strand_id
1 'polypeptide(L)' 'MTKRQIIDDIRRHNPTAQPQFLAQFDAAALQQYLEHLQAAELKHVRIAGWVKRQPKLRLVS' A
#
# COMPACT_ATOMS: atom_id res chain seq x y z
N MET A 1 18.02 8.07 -8.35
CA MET A 1 17.53 7.68 -7.01
C MET A 1 18.53 6.72 -6.38
N THR A 2 18.94 6.93 -5.13
CA THR A 2 19.81 5.98 -4.40
C THR A 2 18.97 4.84 -3.83
N LYS A 3 19.53 3.62 -3.74
CA LYS A 3 18.83 2.43 -3.20
C LYS A 3 18.17 2.67 -1.83
N ARG A 4 18.84 3.42 -0.95
CA ARG A 4 18.31 3.89 0.34
C ARG A 4 17.06 4.77 0.21
N GLN A 5 17.03 5.69 -0.76
CA GLN A 5 15.86 6.55 -0.98
C GLN A 5 14.65 5.73 -1.42
N ILE A 6 14.84 4.73 -2.28
CA ILE A 6 13.75 3.86 -2.73
C ILE A 6 13.18 3.04 -1.54
N ILE A 7 14.05 2.55 -0.64
CA ILE A 7 13.62 1.84 0.57
C ILE A 7 12.81 2.75 1.49
N ASP A 8 13.26 4.00 1.71
CA ASP A 8 12.54 4.97 2.52
C ASP A 8 11.16 5.30 1.92
N ASP A 9 11.09 5.47 0.60
CA ASP A 9 9.85 5.75 -0.12
C ASP A 9 8.87 4.57 -0.03
N ILE A 10 9.36 3.35 -0.27
CA ILE A 10 8.58 2.12 -0.07
C ILE A 10 8.03 2.03 1.35
N ARG A 11 8.81 2.40 2.37
CA ARG A 11 8.36 2.37 3.78
C ARG A 11 7.28 3.40 4.08
N ARG A 12 7.24 4.54 3.36
CA ARG A 12 6.15 5.51 3.48
C ARG A 12 4.84 4.96 2.92
N HIS A 13 4.91 4.25 1.80
CA HIS A 13 3.74 3.64 1.15
C HIS A 13 3.30 2.32 1.82
N ASN A 14 4.25 1.53 2.32
CA ASN A 14 3.99 0.28 3.01
C ASN A 14 4.80 0.20 4.32
N PRO A 15 4.26 0.72 5.44
CA PRO A 15 4.96 0.75 6.72
C PRO A 15 5.23 -0.65 7.31
N THR A 16 4.59 -1.68 6.77
CA THR A 16 4.81 -3.07 7.19
C THR A 16 6.02 -3.72 6.51
N ALA A 17 6.57 -3.12 5.46
CA ALA A 17 7.74 -3.63 4.76
C ALA A 17 9.01 -3.43 5.59
N GLN A 18 9.68 -4.52 5.94
CA GLN A 18 10.90 -4.48 6.73
C GLN A 18 12.11 -4.03 5.87
N PRO A 19 12.93 -3.07 6.33
CA PRO A 19 14.06 -2.58 5.55
C PRO A 19 15.16 -3.63 5.31
N GLN A 20 15.28 -4.62 6.20
CA GLN A 20 16.22 -5.74 6.04
C GLN A 20 15.84 -6.64 4.85
N PHE A 21 14.53 -6.82 4.62
CA PHE A 21 14.01 -7.55 3.46
C PHE A 21 14.24 -6.75 2.18
N LEU A 22 13.95 -5.44 2.19
CA LEU A 22 14.14 -4.57 1.02
C LEU A 22 15.62 -4.41 0.62
N ALA A 23 16.54 -4.51 1.57
CA ALA A 23 17.98 -4.43 1.30
C ALA A 23 18.52 -5.62 0.45
N GLN A 24 17.81 -6.76 0.44
CA GLN A 24 18.20 -7.96 -0.31
C GLN A 24 17.92 -7.82 -1.82
N PHE A 25 17.01 -6.92 -2.20
CA PHE A 25 16.62 -6.73 -3.60
C PHE A 25 17.50 -5.69 -4.28
N ASP A 26 17.64 -5.79 -5.61
CA ASP A 26 18.33 -4.78 -6.41
C ASP A 26 17.51 -3.51 -6.62
N ALA A 27 18.20 -2.43 -7.01
CA ALA A 27 17.56 -1.14 -7.22
C ALA A 27 16.44 -1.20 -8.27
N ALA A 28 16.60 -2.02 -9.32
CA ALA A 28 15.57 -2.22 -10.34
C ALA A 28 14.31 -2.91 -9.79
N ALA A 29 14.48 -3.94 -8.95
CA ALA A 29 13.36 -4.64 -8.31
C ALA A 29 12.64 -3.73 -7.30
N LEU A 30 13.39 -2.95 -6.53
CA LEU A 30 12.82 -1.97 -5.60
C LEU A 30 12.02 -0.90 -6.35
N GLN A 31 12.48 -0.46 -7.52
CA GLN A 31 11.77 0.51 -8.34
C GLN A 31 10.45 -0.06 -8.89
N GLN A 32 10.47 -1.30 -9.41
CA GLN A 32 9.23 -1.98 -9.84
C GLN A 32 8.24 -2.17 -8.70
N TYR A 33 8.72 -2.48 -7.49
CA TYR A 33 7.87 -2.62 -6.31
C TYR A 33 7.23 -1.29 -5.92
N LEU A 34 7.98 -0.19 -5.97
CA LEU A 34 7.47 1.15 -5.70
C LEU A 34 6.38 1.56 -6.73
N GLU A 35 6.61 1.32 -8.02
CA GLU A 35 5.59 1.57 -9.06
C GLU A 35 4.32 0.75 -8.82
N HIS A 36 4.46 -0.52 -8.41
CA HIS A 36 3.32 -1.36 -8.07
C HIS A 36 2.54 -0.83 -6.86
N LEU A 37 3.25 -0.37 -5.82
CA LEU A 37 2.63 0.24 -4.64
C LEU A 37 1.84 1.51 -4.99
N GLN A 38 2.42 2.40 -5.80
CA GLN A 38 1.74 3.62 -6.25
C GLN A 38 0.49 3.29 -7.10
N ALA A 39 0.59 2.30 -7.99
CA ALA A 39 -0.56 1.83 -8.77
C ALA A 39 -1.64 1.19 -7.87
N ALA A 40 -1.26 0.49 -6.81
CA ALA A 40 -2.18 -0.08 -5.84
C ALA A 40 -2.89 0.99 -5.01
N GLU A 41 -2.18 2.00 -4.51
CA GLU A 41 -2.81 3.13 -3.79
C GLU A 41 -3.84 3.87 -4.65
N LEU A 42 -3.52 4.12 -5.92
CA LEU A 42 -4.48 4.71 -6.89
C LEU A 42 -5.74 3.84 -7.06
N LYS A 43 -5.62 2.51 -6.99
CA LYS A 43 -6.76 1.58 -7.02
C LYS A 43 -7.52 1.57 -5.69
N HIS A 44 -6.84 1.62 -4.54
CA HIS A 44 -7.47 1.63 -3.23
C HIS A 44 -8.29 2.89 -2.98
N VAL A 45 -7.85 4.06 -3.47
CA VAL A 45 -8.65 5.29 -3.44
C VAL A 45 -9.97 5.12 -4.21
N ARG A 46 -9.99 4.33 -5.29
CA ARG A 46 -11.23 4.01 -6.03
C ARG A 46 -12.14 3.00 -5.30
N ILE A 47 -11.57 2.14 -4.44
CA ILE A 47 -12.31 1.09 -3.73
C ILE A 47 -12.90 1.59 -2.40
N ALA A 48 -12.36 2.67 -1.82
CA ALA A 48 -12.88 3.30 -0.60
C ALA A 48 -14.35 3.77 -0.71
N GLY A 49 -14.94 3.79 -1.92
CA GLY A 49 -16.36 4.04 -2.15
C GLY A 49 -17.32 2.90 -1.76
N TRP A 50 -16.85 1.68 -1.50
CA TRP A 50 -17.74 0.55 -1.18
C TRP A 50 -17.93 0.33 0.33
N VAL A 51 -18.29 1.37 1.07
CA VAL A 51 -18.81 1.19 2.43
C VAL A 51 -20.27 0.72 2.33
N LYS A 52 -20.49 -0.59 2.44
CA LYS A 52 -21.84 -1.17 2.53
C LYS A 52 -22.48 -0.68 3.82
N ARG A 53 -23.26 0.42 3.75
CA ARG A 53 -24.09 0.90 4.86
C ARG A 53 -25.05 -0.24 5.21
N GLN A 54 -24.80 -0.92 6.32
CA GLN A 54 -25.73 -1.90 6.85
C GLN A 54 -27.02 -1.16 7.23
N PRO A 55 -28.20 -1.60 6.75
CA PRO A 55 -29.46 -1.05 7.25
C PRO A 55 -29.58 -1.45 8.72
N LYS A 56 -29.77 -0.46 9.60
CA LYS A 56 -30.10 -0.66 11.01
C LYS A 56 -31.39 -1.49 11.08
N LEU A 57 -31.28 -2.80 11.29
CA LEU A 57 -32.43 -3.65 11.58
C LEU A 57 -33.03 -3.14 12.91
N ARG A 58 -34.21 -2.52 12.83
CA ARG A 58 -35.01 -2.17 14.00
C ARG A 58 -35.62 -3.46 14.53
N LEU A 59 -35.29 -3.80 15.77
CA LEU A 59 -36.00 -4.82 16.53
C LEU A 59 -37.44 -4.33 16.72
N VAL A 60 -38.42 -5.06 16.19
CA VAL A 60 -39.83 -4.87 16.56
C VAL A 60 -40.15 -5.88 17.65
N SER A 61 -40.70 -5.37 18.75
CA SER A 61 -41.09 -6.09 19.96
C SER A 61 -42.23 -7.08 19.74
#